data_AF-A0A3A4P0Q6-F1
#
_entry.id   AF-A0A3A4P0Q6-F1
#
_cell.length_a   1.000
_cell.length_b   1.000
_cell.length_c   1.000
_cell.angle_alpha   90.00
_cell.angle_beta   90.00
_cell.angle_gamma   90.00
#
_symmetry.space_group_name_H-M   'P 1'
#
loop_
_entity.id
_entity.type
_entity.pdbx_description
1 polymer ?
#
loop_
_entity_poly.entity_id
_entity_poly.type
_entity_poly.pdbx_seq_one_letter_code
_entity_poly.pdbx_strand_id
1 'polypeptide(L)' 'MKWRATSERIQTASEIPIEVDLTDEDAVPIYMRISDKVLHLRRLGMTYTNIAERLGINPWMAKKAARWGNIRKG' A
#
# COMPACT_ATOMS: atom_id res chain seq x y z
N MET A 1 8.36 -45.83 14.67
CA MET A 1 9.04 -45.30 13.47
C MET A 1 9.73 -44.00 13.84
N LYS A 2 11.06 -43.96 13.64
CA LYS A 2 11.95 -42.87 14.07
C LYS A 2 12.07 -41.85 12.93
N TRP A 3 11.54 -40.65 13.12
CA TRP A 3 11.75 -39.53 12.22
C TRP A 3 13.20 -39.05 12.36
N ARG A 4 14.07 -39.38 11.40
CA ARG A 4 15.38 -38.73 11.27
C ARG A 4 15.18 -37.46 10.44
N ALA A 5 15.37 -36.31 11.06
CA ALA A 5 15.47 -35.03 10.38
C ALA A 5 16.84 -34.92 9.71
N THR A 6 16.86 -34.76 8.39
CA THR A 6 18.07 -34.39 7.66
C THR A 6 18.07 -32.86 7.58
N SER A 7 18.80 -32.21 8.48
CA SER A 7 19.06 -30.77 8.37
C SER A 7 20.01 -30.53 7.20
N GLU A 8 19.46 -30.14 6.05
CA GLU A 8 20.26 -29.58 4.97
C GLU A 8 20.78 -28.20 5.40
N ARG A 9 22.10 -28.05 5.38
CA ARG A 9 22.78 -26.77 5.62
C ARG A 9 22.65 -25.94 4.35
N ILE A 10 21.84 -24.89 4.39
CA ILE A 10 21.80 -23.86 3.35
C ILE A 10 23.17 -23.19 3.33
N GLN A 11 23.97 -23.47 2.31
CA GLN A 11 25.19 -22.71 2.04
C GLN A 11 24.78 -21.39 1.39
N THR A 12 24.72 -20.31 2.17
CA THR A 12 24.60 -18.95 1.65
C THR A 12 25.91 -18.57 0.96
N ALA A 13 26.12 -19.06 -0.27
CA ALA A 13 27.30 -18.77 -1.07
C ALA A 13 27.15 -17.50 -1.93
N SER A 14 26.29 -16.56 -1.53
CA SER A 14 26.06 -15.33 -2.28
C SER A 14 25.50 -14.25 -1.36
N GLU A 15 26.35 -13.74 -0.46
CA GLU A 15 26.11 -12.44 0.16
C GLU A 15 26.54 -11.40 -0.88
N ILE A 16 25.70 -11.18 -1.89
CA ILE A 16 25.84 -10.01 -2.76
C ILE A 16 25.35 -8.85 -1.91
N PRO A 17 26.20 -7.88 -1.53
CA PRO A 17 25.73 -6.66 -0.90
C PRO A 17 24.85 -5.95 -1.93
N ILE A 18 23.53 -6.02 -1.72
CA ILE A 18 22.60 -5.20 -2.48
C ILE A 18 22.71 -3.81 -1.87
N GLU A 19 23.56 -2.96 -2.45
CA GLU A 19 23.52 -1.52 -2.21
C GLU A 19 22.21 -0.99 -2.82
N VAL A 20 21.15 -1.02 -2.01
CA VAL A 20 19.90 -0.32 -2.32
C VAL A 20 20.13 1.13 -1.95
N ASP A 21 20.35 1.97 -2.96
CA ASP A 21 20.26 3.41 -2.80
C ASP A 21 18.79 3.74 -2.49
N LEU A 22 18.47 3.84 -1.20
CA LEU A 22 17.16 4.32 -0.73
C LEU A 22 17.14 5.84 -0.96
N THR A 23 17.09 6.26 -2.23
CA THR A 23 16.82 7.66 -2.54
C THR A 23 15.41 7.98 -2.06
N ASP A 24 15.34 8.62 -0.90
CA ASP A 24 14.19 9.30 -0.29
C ASP A 24 13.76 10.52 -1.12
N GLU A 25 13.45 10.34 -2.41
CA GLU A 25 12.69 11.37 -3.14
C GLU A 25 11.19 11.14 -2.92
N ASP A 26 10.72 11.51 -1.73
CA ASP A 26 9.45 12.20 -1.42
C ASP A 26 8.19 11.90 -2.28
N ALA A 27 8.04 10.68 -2.79
CA ALA A 27 6.86 10.30 -3.56
C ALA A 27 5.71 10.00 -2.59
N VAL A 28 5.09 11.06 -2.06
CA VAL A 28 3.89 10.97 -1.21
C VAL A 28 2.92 9.98 -1.85
N PRO A 29 2.58 8.86 -1.17
CA PRO A 29 1.73 7.83 -1.75
C PRO A 29 0.43 8.42 -2.32
N ILE A 30 0.02 7.96 -3.50
CA ILE A 30 -1.13 8.52 -4.23
C ILE A 30 -2.38 8.58 -3.37
N TYR A 31 -2.65 7.54 -2.57
CA TYR A 31 -3.82 7.48 -1.68
C TYR A 31 -3.83 8.60 -0.63
N MET A 32 -2.66 9.09 -0.21
CA MET A 32 -2.55 10.22 0.72
C MET A 32 -2.90 11.52 0.00
N ARG A 33 -2.37 11.72 -1.21
CA ARG A 33 -2.62 12.91 -2.05
C ARG A 33 -4.10 13.08 -2.40
N ILE A 34 -4.82 11.97 -2.63
CA ILE A 34 -6.24 11.99 -3.02
C ILE A 34 -7.21 11.88 -1.83
N SER A 35 -6.72 11.70 -0.60
CA SER A 35 -7.55 11.40 0.58
C SER A 35 -8.64 12.44 0.85
N ASP A 36 -8.28 13.73 0.82
CA ASP A 36 -9.23 14.83 1.05
C ASP A 36 -10.31 14.89 -0.05
N LYS A 37 -9.93 14.66 -1.31
CA LYS A 37 -10.87 14.64 -2.45
C LYS A 37 -11.84 13.46 -2.35
N VAL A 38 -11.32 12.27 -2.00
CA VAL A 38 -12.14 11.07 -1.79
C VAL A 38 -13.13 11.27 -0.65
N LEU A 39 -12.70 11.85 0.49
CA LEU A 39 -13.59 12.15 1.61
C LEU A 39 -14.68 13.14 1.22
N HIS A 40 -14.32 14.20 0.49
CA HIS A 40 -15.28 15.19 0.02
C HIS A 40 -16.37 14.55 -0.85
N LEU A 41 -15.98 13.76 -1.86
CA LEU A 41 -16.94 13.06 -2.73
C LEU A 41 -17.78 12.04 -1.95
N ARG A 42 -17.21 11.40 -0.93
CA ARG A 42 -17.95 10.49 -0.06
C ARG A 42 -19.01 11.23 0.78
N ARG A 43 -18.70 12.43 1.26
CA ARG A 43 -19.65 13.31 1.99
C ARG A 43 -20.78 13.80 1.08
N LEU A 44 -20.53 13.93 -0.22
CA LEU A 44 -21.55 14.21 -1.24
C LEU A 44 -22.42 12.98 -1.59
N GLY A 45 -22.23 11.84 -0.92
CA GLY A 45 -23.04 10.64 -1.11
C GLY A 45 -22.55 9.69 -2.20
N MET A 46 -21.42 9.95 -2.86
CA MET A 46 -20.92 9.04 -3.90
C MET A 46 -20.43 7.70 -3.32
N THR A 47 -20.65 6.63 -4.08
CA THR A 47 -20.08 5.30 -3.80
C THR A 47 -18.59 5.27 -4.13
N TYR A 48 -17.83 4.35 -3.52
CA TYR A 48 -16.39 4.22 -3.82
C TYR A 48 -16.12 3.82 -5.28
N THR A 49 -17.05 3.09 -5.92
CA THR A 49 -16.95 2.74 -7.34
C THR A 49 -17.05 3.99 -8.21
N ASN A 50 -18.07 4.83 -8.00
CA ASN A 50 -18.24 6.07 -8.77
C ASN A 50 -17.10 7.07 -8.51
N ILE A 51 -16.58 7.11 -7.28
CA ILE A 51 -15.39 7.92 -6.93
C ILE A 51 -14.18 7.41 -7.69
N ALA A 52 -13.99 6.09 -7.75
CA ALA A 52 -12.86 5.46 -8.43
C ALA A 52 -12.89 5.74 -9.94
N GLU A 53 -14.04 5.56 -10.58
CA GLU A 53 -14.26 5.90 -11.99
C GLU A 53 -13.97 7.38 -12.25
N ARG A 54 -14.51 8.27 -11.42
CA ARG A 54 -14.33 9.74 -11.58
C ARG A 54 -12.88 10.18 -11.39
N LEU A 55 -12.11 9.48 -10.57
CA LEU A 55 -10.72 9.81 -10.28
C LEU A 55 -9.71 9.02 -11.13
N GLY A 56 -10.18 8.07 -11.97
CA GLY A 56 -9.31 7.20 -12.75
C GLY A 56 -8.44 6.28 -11.88
N ILE A 57 -8.97 5.82 -10.73
CA ILE A 57 -8.26 4.97 -9.78
C ILE A 57 -9.01 3.66 -9.55
N ASN A 58 -8.36 2.70 -8.88
CA ASN A 58 -9.02 1.47 -8.44
C ASN A 58 -9.98 1.73 -7.24
N PRO A 59 -11.17 1.10 -7.18
CA PRO A 59 -12.08 1.15 -6.01
C PRO A 59 -11.41 0.83 -4.67
N TRP A 60 -10.44 -0.09 -4.64
CA TRP A 60 -9.64 -0.37 -3.46
C TRP A 60 -8.83 0.86 -3.02
N MET A 61 -8.27 1.60 -3.96
CA MET A 61 -7.50 2.82 -3.68
C MET A 61 -8.40 3.92 -3.13
N ALA A 62 -9.62 4.06 -3.64
CA ALA A 62 -10.62 4.96 -3.07
C ALA A 62 -10.95 4.60 -1.61
N LYS A 63 -11.14 3.32 -1.28
CA LYS A 63 -11.35 2.86 0.11
C LYS A 63 -10.14 3.16 1.00
N LYS A 64 -8.93 2.89 0.52
CA LYS A 64 -7.68 3.14 1.26
C LYS A 64 -7.48 4.64 1.54
N ALA A 65 -7.72 5.49 0.55
CA ALA A 65 -7.62 6.94 0.68
C ALA A 65 -8.66 7.51 1.67
N ALA A 66 -9.89 7.01 1.66
CA ALA A 66 -10.92 7.40 2.63
C ALA A 66 -10.53 7.01 4.06
N ARG A 67 -10.02 5.79 4.25
CA ARG A 67 -9.51 5.33 5.56
C ARG A 67 -8.40 6.25 6.06
N TRP A 68 -7.42 6.56 5.21
CA TRP A 68 -6.34 7.48 5.53
C TRP A 68 -6.85 8.87 5.94
N GLY A 69 -7.77 9.44 5.13
CA GLY A 69 -8.34 10.75 5.41
C GLY A 69 -9.10 10.81 6.74
N ASN A 70 -9.79 9.73 7.12
CA ASN A 70 -10.49 9.66 8.41
C ASN A 70 -9.50 9.60 9.59
N ILE A 71 -8.41 8.85 9.46
CA ILE A 71 -7.35 8.79 10.50
C ILE A 71 -6.70 10.17 10.69
N ARG A 72 -6.56 10.97 9.63
CA ARG A 72 -5.96 12.31 9.70
C ARG A 72 -6.88 13.37 10.34
N LYS A 73 -8.19 13.13 10.39
CA LYS A 73 -9.19 14.10 10.86
C LYS A 73 -9.83 13.74 12.20
N GLY A 74 -9.62 12.53 12.69
CA GLY A 74 -9.95 12.11 14.06
C GLY A 74 -8.77 12.35 14.97
#